data_AF-A0A942H7F9-F1
#
_entry.id   AF-A0A942H7F9-F1
#
_cell.length_a   1.000
_cell.length_b   1.000
_cell.length_c   1.000
_cell.angle_alpha   90.00
_cell.angle_beta   90.00
_cell.angle_gamma   90.00
#
_symmetry.space_group_name_H-M   'P 1'
#
loop_
_entity.id
_entity.type
_entity.pdbx_description
1 polymer ?
#
loop_
_entity_poly.entity_id
_entity_poly.type
_entity_poly.pdbx_seq_one_letter_code
_entity_poly.pdbx_strand_id
1 'polypeptide(L)'
;MSVVLTPTNLPQKTDQGWIIDIPPDMADVMGVAHGSIGVLYPRKGGLSIEVLPPPLPELVSSVLETCEEFREAFEEMKRLGD
;
A
#
# COMPACT_ATOMS: atom_id res chain seq x y z
N MET A 1 2.17 -20.34 3.04
CA MET A 1 2.42 -19.26 4.02
C MET A 1 1.60 -18.06 3.57
N SER A 2 0.63 -17.61 4.37
CA SER A 2 -0.12 -16.39 4.04
C SER A 2 0.73 -15.17 4.39
N VAL A 3 1.03 -14.32 3.40
CA VAL A 3 1.65 -13.03 3.65
C VAL A 3 0.60 -12.13 4.29
N VAL A 4 0.74 -11.91 5.60
CA VAL A 4 -0.09 -10.94 6.33
C VAL A 4 0.56 -9.58 6.15
N LEU A 5 0.04 -8.78 5.21
CA LEU A 5 0.34 -7.35 5.14
C LEU A 5 -0.15 -6.74 6.44
N THR A 6 0.76 -6.51 7.38
CA THR A 6 0.41 -5.88 8.66
C THR A 6 0.20 -4.41 8.34
N PRO A 7 -1.02 -3.84 8.52
CA PRO A 7 -1.26 -2.45 8.20
C PRO A 7 -0.30 -1.61 9.02
N THR A 8 0.50 -0.81 8.32
CA THR A 8 1.42 0.09 9.00
C THR A 8 0.57 1.29 9.35
N ASN A 9 0.16 1.43 10.62
CA ASN A 9 -0.66 2.56 11.07
C ASN A 9 0.03 3.94 10.90
N LEU A 10 1.17 4.01 10.21
CA LEU A 10 1.94 5.21 9.93
C LEU A 10 1.85 5.51 8.42
N PRO A 11 1.57 6.77 8.05
CA PRO A 11 1.64 7.21 6.67
C PRO A 11 3.00 6.90 6.03
N GLN A 12 2.99 6.23 4.89
CA GLN A 12 4.18 5.95 4.11
C GLN A 12 4.49 7.13 3.21
N LYS A 13 5.59 7.83 3.48
CA LYS A 13 6.03 8.98 2.69
C LYS A 13 6.51 8.52 1.31
N THR A 14 6.09 9.24 0.27
CA THR A 14 6.59 9.13 -1.10
C THR A 14 7.15 10.48 -1.56
N ASP A 15 7.72 10.53 -2.76
CA ASP A 15 8.18 11.80 -3.36
C ASP A 15 7.03 12.77 -3.65
N GLN A 16 5.81 12.25 -3.78
CA GLN A 16 4.63 13.01 -4.18
C GLN A 16 3.63 13.24 -3.03
N GLY A 17 3.89 12.68 -1.84
CA GLY A 17 3.02 12.83 -0.69
C GLY A 17 3.08 11.65 0.27
N TRP A 18 1.92 11.12 0.64
CA TRP A 18 1.80 9.99 1.56
C TRP A 18 0.78 8.97 1.08
N ILE A 19 1.07 7.70 1.33
CA ILE A 19 0.11 6.60 1.23
C ILE A 19 -0.30 6.23 2.65
N ILE A 20 -1.61 6.13 2.90
CA ILE A 20 -2.16 5.69 4.19
C ILE A 20 -3.08 4.49 3.98
N ASP A 21 -3.02 3.53 4.89
CA ASP A 21 -4.09 2.56 5.05
C ASP A 21 -5.32 3.29 5.59
N ILE A 22 -6.51 3.08 5.01
CA ILE A 22 -7.75 3.62 5.56
C ILE A 22 -8.26 2.63 6.62
N PRO A 23 -8.32 3.03 7.91
CA PRO A 23 -8.85 2.17 8.97
C PRO A 23 -10.31 1.75 8.69
N PRO A 24 -10.74 0.55 9.12
CA PRO A 24 -12.10 0.07 8.85
C PRO A 24 -13.21 1.02 9.32
N ASP A 25 -13.06 1.65 10.49
CA ASP A 25 -14.00 2.63 11.03
C ASP A 25 -14.10 3.88 10.16
N MET A 26 -12.98 4.34 9.59
CA MET A 26 -12.96 5.44 8.64
C MET A 26 -13.55 5.03 7.29
N ALA A 27 -13.27 3.80 6.82
CA ALA A 27 -13.84 3.27 5.58
C ALA A 27 -15.38 3.21 5.64
N ASP A 28 -15.93 2.78 6.78
CA ASP A 28 -17.37 2.76 7.04
C ASP A 28 -17.97 4.18 6.97
N VAL A 29 -17.32 5.16 7.61
CA VAL A 29 -17.77 6.57 7.59
C VAL A 29 -17.69 7.17 6.18
N MET A 30 -16.67 6.79 5.40
CA MET A 30 -16.46 7.28 4.04
C MET A 30 -17.31 6.56 2.99
N GLY A 31 -17.92 5.41 3.33
CA GLY A 31 -18.66 4.58 2.40
C GLY A 31 -17.79 3.93 1.33
N VAL A 32 -16.54 3.59 1.66
CA VAL A 32 -15.58 2.93 0.76
C VAL A 32 -15.28 1.51 1.22
N ALA A 33 -14.75 0.67 0.33
CA ALA A 33 -14.49 -0.73 0.66
C ALA A 33 -13.38 -0.89 1.72
N HIS A 34 -13.52 -1.88 2.61
CA HIS A 34 -12.46 -2.21 3.57
C HIS A 34 -11.19 -2.64 2.82
N GLY A 35 -10.03 -2.20 3.31
CA GLY A 35 -8.75 -2.40 2.64
C GLY A 35 -8.48 -1.39 1.51
N SER A 36 -9.32 -0.37 1.35
CA SER A 36 -8.99 0.79 0.51
C SER A 36 -7.78 1.54 1.08
N ILE A 37 -7.02 2.18 0.20
CA ILE A 37 -5.86 3.00 0.58
C ILE A 37 -6.09 4.45 0.18
N GLY A 38 -5.57 5.38 0.98
CA GLY A 38 -5.61 6.81 0.72
C GLY A 38 -4.28 7.30 0.18
N VAL A 39 -4.32 8.04 -0.93
CA VAL A 39 -3.17 8.75 -1.51
C VAL A 39 -3.34 10.24 -1.20
N LEU A 40 -2.48 10.77 -0.34
CA LEU A 40 -2.49 12.16 0.08
C LEU A 40 -1.42 12.91 -0.69
N TYR A 41 -1.79 13.93 -1.45
CA TYR A 41 -0.86 14.71 -2.25
C TYR A 41 -1.11 16.22 -2.10
N PRO A 42 -0.05 17.04 -2.13
CA PRO A 42 -0.18 18.49 -2.00
C PRO A 42 -0.91 19.06 -3.21
N ARG A 43 -1.78 20.02 -2.93
CA ARG A 43 -2.51 20.83 -3.92
C ARG A 43 -2.30 22.30 -3.54
N LYS A 44 -2.40 23.22 -4.50
CA LYS A 44 -2.32 24.66 -4.20
C LYS A 44 -3.29 25.04 -3.08
N GLY A 45 -2.76 25.47 -1.94
CA GLY A 45 -3.52 25.90 -0.77
C GLY A 45 -4.05 24.78 0.14
N GLY A 46 -3.60 23.53 -0.02
CA GLY A 46 -4.03 22.46 0.88
C GLY A 46 -3.52 21.06 0.50
N LEU A 47 -4.28 20.07 0.95
CA LEU A 47 -4.03 18.65 0.72
C LEU A 47 -5.24 18.05 0.01
N SER A 48 -4.97 17.20 -0.98
CA SER A 48 -5.98 16.37 -1.62
C SER A 48 -5.80 14.93 -1.16
N ILE A 49 -6.91 14.18 -1.12
CA ILE A 49 -6.91 12.74 -0.91
C ILE A 49 -7.61 12.07 -2.08
N GLU A 50 -7.00 11.02 -2.60
CA GLU A 50 -7.61 10.09 -3.55
C GLU A 50 -7.72 8.72 -2.87
N VAL A 51 -8.90 8.10 -2.95
CA VAL A 51 -9.14 6.77 -2.36
C VAL A 51 -9.07 5.75 -3.46
N LEU A 52 -8.13 4.82 -3.34
CA LEU A 52 -8.02 3.69 -4.24
C LEU A 52 -8.74 2.47 -3.63
N PRO A 53 -9.48 1.70 -4.44
CA PRO A 53 -10.13 0.49 -3.97
C PRO A 53 -9.09 -0.53 -3.48
N PRO A 54 -9.51 -1.51 -2.66
CA PRO A 54 -8.64 -2.62 -2.29
C PRO A 54 -8.14 -3.34 -3.55
N PRO A 55 -6.87 -3.81 -3.53
CA PRO A 55 -6.33 -4.55 -4.66
C PRO A 55 -7.13 -5.83 -4.90
N LEU A 56 -7.31 -6.18 -6.18
CA LEU A 56 -7.99 -7.41 -6.55
C LEU A 56 -7.19 -8.63 -6.04
N PRO A 57 -7.84 -9.69 -5.54
CA PRO A 57 -7.15 -10.87 -5.02
C PRO A 57 -6.15 -11.47 -6.01
N GLU A 58 -6.51 -11.51 -7.29
CA GLU A 58 -5.66 -12.03 -8.37
C GLU A 58 -4.37 -11.22 -8.53
N LEU A 59 -4.46 -9.90 -8.39
CA LEU A 59 -3.29 -9.01 -8.45
C LEU A 59 -2.36 -9.26 -7.26
N VAL A 60 -2.93 -9.43 -6.05
CA VAL A 60 -2.16 -9.75 -4.85
C VAL A 60 -1.44 -11.09 -5.03
N SER A 61 -2.15 -12.12 -5.49
CA SER A 61 -1.56 -13.44 -5.74
C SER A 61 -0.41 -13.37 -6.74
N SER A 62 -0.58 -12.68 -7.86
CA SER A 62 0.47 -12.53 -8.88
C SER A 62 1.73 -11.83 -8.35
N VAL A 63 1.56 -10.76 -7.56
CA VAL A 63 2.69 -10.07 -6.92
C VAL A 63 3.41 -10.98 -5.93
N LEU A 64 2.67 -11.73 -5.11
CA LEU A 64 3.24 -12.66 -4.15
C LEU A 64 4.02 -13.80 -4.82
N GLU A 65 3.49 -14.35 -5.91
CA GLU A 65 4.18 -15.37 -6.72
C GLU A 65 5.49 -14.84 -7.30
N THR A 66 5.46 -13.61 -7.84
CA THR A 66 6.66 -12.94 -8.37
C THR A 66 7.70 -12.69 -7.27
N CYS A 67 7.26 -12.24 -6.08
CA CYS A 67 8.16 -12.04 -4.95
C CYS A 67 8.84 -13.35 -4.50
N GLU A 68 8.14 -14.48 -4.56
CA GLU A 68 8.71 -15.78 -4.24
C GLU A 68 9.67 -16.27 -5.32
N GLU A 69 9.30 -16.13 -6.60
CA GLU A 69 10.15 -16.48 -7.74
C GLU A 69 11.50 -15.76 -7.69
N PHE A 70 11.50 -14.46 -7.39
CA PHE A 70 12.70 -13.63 -7.37
C PHE A 70 13.29 -13.40 -5.97
N ARG A 71 12.88 -14.20 -4.97
CA ARG A 71 13.29 -13.99 -3.57
C ARG A 71 14.80 -13.89 -3.40
N GLU A 72 15.56 -14.79 -4.04
CA GLU A 72 17.02 -14.81 -3.93
C GLU A 72 17.66 -13.54 -4.51
N ALA A 73 17.13 -13.05 -5.64
CA ALA A 73 17.61 -11.82 -6.25
C ALA A 73 17.34 -10.60 -5.35
N PHE A 74 16.15 -10.52 -4.75
CA PHE A 74 15.80 -9.43 -3.83
C PHE A 74 16.67 -9.43 -2.57
N GLU A 75 16.95 -10.59 -1.99
CA GLU A 75 17.84 -10.69 -0.83
C GLU A 75 19.29 -10.29 -1.17
N GLU A 76 19.76 -10.64 -2.37
CA GLU A 76 21.08 -10.21 -2.83
C GLU A 76 21.14 -8.69 -3.08
N MET A 77 20.09 -8.08 -3.66
CA MET A 77 20.00 -6.62 -3.82
C MET A 77 20.03 -5.90 -2.47
N LYS A 78 19.25 -6.36 -1.49
CA LYS A 78 19.28 -5.82 -0.12
C LYS A 78 20.66 -5.92 0.52
N ARG A 79 21.37 -7.03 0.29
CA ARG A 79 22.73 -7.24 0.81
C ARG A 79 23.72 -6.24 0.23
N LEU A 80 23.57 -5.89 -1.04
CA LEU A 80 24.44 -4.96 -1.75
C LEU A 80 24.11 -3.49 -1.48
N GLY A 81 22.92 -3.20 -0.95
CA GLY A 81 22.51 -1.85 -0.55
C GLY A 81 21.94 -0.99 -1.69
N ASP A 82 21.43 -1.63 -2.74
CA ASP A 82 20.61 -1.01 -3.79
C ASP A 82 19.14 -0.88 -3.35
#